data_AF-A0A7R9ALP1-F1
#
_entry.id   AF-A0A7R9ALP1-F1
#
_cell.length_a   1.000
_cell.length_b   1.000
_cell.length_c   1.000
_cell.angle_alpha   90.00
_cell.angle_beta   90.00
_cell.angle_gamma   90.00
#
_symmetry.space_group_name_H-M   'P 1'
#
loop_
_entity.id
_entity.type
_entity.pdbx_description
1 polymer ?
#
loop_
_entity_poly.entity_id
_entity_poly.type
_entity_poly.pdbx_seq_one_letter_code
_entity_poly.pdbx_strand_id
1 'polypeptide(L)'
;MVSMFTTTTFSRLPGIDVYDHNVLVVTWYRCLRPQRSRGYLVSMFTTTTFSRLPGIDVYDHNVLAVTWYRCLRPQRSRGYLVSMFTTTTFSRLPGIDVYDHNVLAVTWYRCLRPQRSRGYLVSMFTTTTFSRLPGIDVYDHNVLVVTWYRCLRPQRSRGYLVSMFTTTTFSRLPGIDVYDQNVLAATWYRCLRPQRSRGYLVSMFTITTFSRLPGIDVYDHKVLAVTWYRCLRPQRSRGYLVSMFTTTTFSRLPGIDVYDHNVLAVDLVLMFMAETIPELGIKKRRAFLDMLLEAAQDGELMSDSDIREEVNTFMFEDKVVKELDSIFGDSDRDANYRDIQEMKYLDMVIKEILRLFPSVPAFVRNLREDVELDEYTLPKGANITIGAFALHRDPDYFPDPEKFDPERFSPENSQGRHPYQYVPFSAGSRNCIGQRFAMLEMKSTVSKVLRTFKLLPGSSTNTIEEITAELVLKNLKGMSLRLVYRKD
;
A
#
# COMPACT_ATOMS: atom_id res chain seq x y z
N MET A 1 -32.41 10.04 -10.53
CA MET A 1 -31.47 10.61 -9.55
C MET A 1 -31.79 9.95 -8.23
N VAL A 2 -30.78 9.48 -7.50
CA VAL A 2 -30.96 8.96 -6.14
C VAL A 2 -30.11 9.84 -5.25
N SER A 3 -30.74 10.47 -4.25
CA SER A 3 -30.05 11.33 -3.31
C SER A 3 -30.46 10.94 -1.90
N MET A 4 -29.50 10.70 -1.03
CA MET A 4 -29.70 10.38 0.38
C MET A 4 -29.02 11.46 1.21
N PHE A 5 -29.75 12.03 2.16
CA PHE A 5 -29.27 13.06 3.06
C PHE A 5 -29.52 12.60 4.48
N THR A 6 -28.48 12.54 5.30
CA THR A 6 -28.59 12.27 6.74
C THR A 6 -27.86 13.38 7.48
N THR A 7 -28.61 14.17 8.24
CA THR A 7 -28.06 15.22 9.09
C THR A 7 -28.38 14.91 10.53
N THR A 8 -27.35 14.65 11.34
CA THR A 8 -27.49 14.50 12.80
C THR A 8 -26.91 15.72 13.48
N THR A 9 -27.65 16.32 14.40
CA THR A 9 -27.16 17.39 15.27
C THR A 9 -27.51 17.03 16.70
N PHE A 10 -26.50 16.80 17.55
CA PHE A 10 -26.71 16.28 18.90
C PHE A 10 -27.21 17.34 19.88
N SER A 11 -26.49 18.46 20.04
CA SER A 11 -26.94 19.46 20.99
C SER A 11 -26.57 20.90 20.64
N ARG A 12 -27.41 21.82 21.14
CA ARG A 12 -27.13 23.26 21.24
C ARG A 12 -26.80 23.68 22.69
N LEU A 13 -26.79 22.74 23.63
CA LEU A 13 -26.58 22.90 25.08
C LEU A 13 -25.51 21.89 25.58
N PRO A 14 -24.70 22.21 26.60
CA PRO A 14 -23.63 21.32 27.10
C PRO A 14 -24.17 20.12 27.90
N GLY A 15 -23.32 19.10 28.13
CA GLY A 15 -23.54 18.05 29.14
C GLY A 15 -24.23 16.76 28.68
N ILE A 16 -24.12 16.39 27.41
CA ILE A 16 -24.61 15.10 26.89
C ILE A 16 -23.48 14.43 26.14
N ASP A 17 -22.88 13.42 26.75
CA ASP A 17 -21.89 12.57 26.06
C ASP A 17 -22.59 11.71 25.00
N VAL A 18 -21.87 11.44 23.91
CA VAL A 18 -22.36 10.57 22.85
C VAL A 18 -21.55 9.29 22.84
N TYR A 19 -22.24 8.17 23.00
CA TYR A 19 -21.71 6.83 22.87
C TYR A 19 -22.33 6.16 21.63
N ASP A 20 -21.52 5.44 20.85
CA ASP A 20 -21.95 4.53 19.79
C ASP A 20 -22.81 5.16 18.66
N HIS A 21 -22.42 6.34 18.17
CA HIS A 21 -23.16 6.96 17.07
C HIS A 21 -22.72 6.45 15.70
N ASN A 22 -23.57 5.61 15.11
CA ASN A 22 -23.33 4.98 13.81
C ASN A 22 -24.26 5.55 12.72
N VAL A 23 -23.68 6.11 11.65
CA VAL A 23 -24.40 6.58 10.46
C VAL A 23 -24.16 5.63 9.30
N LEU A 24 -25.22 4.96 8.82
CA LEU A 24 -25.14 4.03 7.70
C LEU A 24 -25.95 4.53 6.50
N VAL A 25 -25.27 4.84 5.38
CA VAL A 25 -25.91 5.22 4.13
C VAL A 25 -25.45 4.29 3.02
N VAL A 26 -26.35 3.38 2.60
CA VAL A 26 -26.02 2.30 1.67
C VAL A 26 -26.95 2.33 0.46
N THR A 27 -26.38 2.17 -0.73
CA THR A 27 -27.14 1.83 -1.93
C THR A 27 -26.59 0.57 -2.57
N TRP A 28 -27.50 -0.27 -3.03
CA TRP A 28 -27.18 -1.53 -3.68
C TRP A 28 -27.94 -1.66 -4.99
N TYR A 29 -27.21 -1.90 -6.07
CA TYR A 29 -27.80 -2.07 -7.40
C TYR A 29 -27.32 -3.37 -8.04
N ARG A 30 -28.28 -4.27 -8.30
CA ARG A 30 -28.03 -5.51 -9.04
C ARG A 30 -27.59 -5.22 -10.46
N CYS A 31 -28.40 -4.58 -11.30
CA CYS A 31 -28.06 -4.29 -12.69
C CYS A 31 -28.75 -3.01 -13.16
N LEU A 32 -27.98 -1.96 -13.44
CA LEU A 32 -28.49 -0.72 -14.02
C LEU A 32 -28.04 -0.59 -15.48
N ARG A 33 -29.00 -0.52 -16.41
CA ARG A 33 -28.75 -0.44 -17.86
C ARG A 33 -29.58 0.68 -18.53
N PRO A 34 -29.36 1.97 -18.18
CA PRO A 34 -30.12 3.05 -18.79
C PRO A 34 -29.80 3.16 -20.30
N GLN A 35 -30.85 3.13 -21.12
CA GLN A 35 -30.74 3.14 -22.58
C GLN A 35 -30.50 4.55 -23.14
N ARG A 36 -31.37 5.51 -22.76
CA ARG A 36 -31.20 6.95 -23.02
C ARG A 36 -31.54 7.72 -21.75
N SER A 37 -30.57 8.46 -21.20
CA SER A 37 -30.82 9.32 -20.04
C SER A 37 -30.08 10.65 -20.15
N ARG A 38 -30.68 11.73 -19.63
CA ARG A 38 -29.99 13.03 -19.54
C ARG A 38 -28.77 12.97 -18.62
N GLY A 39 -28.78 12.09 -17.62
CA GLY A 39 -27.67 11.82 -16.71
C GLY A 39 -28.12 10.82 -15.64
N TYR A 40 -27.17 10.27 -14.89
CA TYR A 40 -27.48 9.49 -13.70
C TYR A 40 -26.62 10.00 -12.55
N LEU A 41 -27.26 10.27 -11.43
CA LEU A 41 -26.67 10.86 -10.24
C LEU A 41 -27.04 10.01 -9.04
N VAL A 42 -26.03 9.58 -8.29
CA VAL A 42 -26.17 9.05 -6.95
C VAL A 42 -25.39 9.95 -6.02
N SER A 43 -26.08 10.62 -5.12
CA SER A 43 -25.47 11.50 -4.14
C SER A 43 -25.80 11.04 -2.74
N MET A 44 -24.79 10.96 -1.89
CA MET A 44 -24.92 10.67 -0.48
C MET A 44 -24.29 11.82 0.29
N PHE A 45 -25.08 12.43 1.16
CA PHE A 45 -24.63 13.51 2.03
C PHE A 45 -24.87 13.07 3.46
N THR A 46 -23.80 12.86 4.21
CA THR A 46 -23.85 12.64 5.65
C THR A 46 -23.22 13.84 6.34
N THR A 47 -23.96 14.43 7.26
CA THR A 47 -23.48 15.56 8.05
C THR A 47 -23.77 15.29 9.51
N THR A 48 -22.72 15.15 10.32
CA THR A 48 -22.86 15.06 11.77
C THR A 48 -22.25 16.28 12.41
N THR A 49 -23.01 16.93 13.28
CA THR A 49 -22.55 18.05 14.09
C THR A 49 -22.83 17.74 15.55
N PHE A 50 -21.80 17.56 16.38
CA PHE A 50 -21.99 17.18 17.77
C PHE A 50 -22.40 18.37 18.64
N SER A 51 -21.60 19.44 18.64
CA SER A 51 -21.90 20.59 19.49
C SER A 51 -21.49 21.92 18.92
N ARG A 52 -22.12 22.98 19.44
CA ARG A 52 -21.65 24.37 19.36
C ARG A 52 -21.08 24.87 20.69
N LEU A 53 -21.14 24.07 21.76
CA LEU A 53 -20.77 24.38 23.14
C LEU A 53 -19.86 23.27 23.76
N PRO A 54 -19.06 23.57 24.81
CA PRO A 54 -18.15 22.60 25.47
C PRO A 54 -18.87 21.42 26.13
N GLY A 55 -18.15 20.34 26.45
CA GLY A 55 -18.56 19.30 27.41
C GLY A 55 -19.49 18.22 26.84
N ILE A 56 -19.13 17.68 25.68
CA ILE A 56 -19.77 16.51 25.06
C ILE A 56 -18.64 15.64 24.56
N ASP A 57 -18.29 14.61 25.33
CA ASP A 57 -17.30 13.64 24.86
C ASP A 57 -17.94 12.70 23.85
N VAL A 58 -17.15 12.26 22.88
CA VAL A 58 -17.60 11.36 21.84
C VAL A 58 -16.81 10.07 21.88
N TYR A 59 -17.54 9.01 22.21
CA TYR A 59 -17.09 7.63 22.19
C TYR A 59 -17.73 6.95 20.98
N ASP A 60 -16.91 6.35 20.11
CA ASP A 60 -17.36 5.56 18.96
C ASP A 60 -18.33 6.26 17.99
N HIS A 61 -17.79 7.15 17.15
CA HIS A 61 -18.51 7.71 16.02
C HIS A 61 -18.09 7.08 14.69
N ASN A 62 -18.99 6.29 14.09
CA ASN A 62 -18.73 5.64 12.81
C ASN A 62 -19.65 6.15 11.70
N VAL A 63 -19.07 6.52 10.56
CA VAL A 63 -19.82 6.91 9.34
C VAL A 63 -19.48 5.94 8.22
N LEU A 64 -20.48 5.18 7.77
CA LEU A 64 -20.35 4.23 6.68
C LEU A 64 -21.21 4.66 5.48
N ALA A 65 -20.56 5.15 4.42
CA ALA A 65 -21.19 5.52 3.16
C ALA A 65 -20.77 4.54 2.06
N VAL A 66 -21.69 3.67 1.61
CA VAL A 66 -21.38 2.58 0.67
C VAL A 66 -22.29 2.61 -0.54
N THR A 67 -21.69 2.55 -1.73
CA THR A 67 -22.43 2.26 -2.97
C THR A 67 -21.89 0.99 -3.60
N TRP A 68 -22.82 0.09 -3.96
CA TRP A 68 -22.46 -1.20 -4.54
C TRP A 68 -23.19 -1.42 -5.86
N TYR A 69 -22.43 -1.79 -6.90
CA TYR A 69 -22.95 -2.11 -8.22
C TYR A 69 -22.42 -3.45 -8.72
N ARG A 70 -23.30 -4.43 -8.92
CA ARG A 70 -22.90 -5.67 -9.64
C ARG A 70 -22.67 -5.37 -11.12
N CYS A 71 -23.52 -4.57 -11.74
CA CYS A 71 -23.39 -4.19 -13.15
C CYS A 71 -23.97 -2.80 -13.39
N LEU A 72 -23.17 -1.93 -13.98
CA LEU A 72 -23.60 -0.61 -14.44
C LEU A 72 -23.17 -0.40 -15.89
N ARG A 73 -24.14 -0.31 -16.80
CA ARG A 73 -23.94 -0.26 -18.26
C ARG A 73 -24.81 0.81 -18.94
N PRO A 74 -24.49 2.11 -18.79
CA PRO A 74 -25.20 3.16 -19.51
C PRO A 74 -24.88 3.10 -21.01
N GLN A 75 -25.90 3.22 -21.86
CA GLN A 75 -25.77 3.11 -23.33
C GLN A 75 -25.59 4.46 -24.03
N ARG A 76 -26.42 5.45 -23.69
CA ARG A 76 -26.30 6.85 -24.12
C ARG A 76 -26.72 7.77 -22.96
N SER A 77 -25.76 8.41 -22.31
CA SER A 77 -26.01 9.39 -21.25
C SER A 77 -25.08 10.60 -21.34
N ARG A 78 -25.53 11.79 -20.89
CA ARG A 78 -24.61 12.94 -20.83
C ARG A 78 -23.53 12.75 -19.77
N GLY A 79 -23.79 12.01 -18.69
CA GLY A 79 -22.80 11.72 -17.66
C GLY A 79 -23.33 10.79 -16.59
N TYR A 80 -22.41 10.24 -15.81
CA TYR A 80 -22.70 9.46 -14.61
C TYR A 80 -21.87 10.01 -13.46
N LEU A 81 -22.53 10.35 -12.35
CA LEU A 81 -21.91 10.94 -11.18
C LEU A 81 -22.28 10.13 -9.95
N VAL A 82 -21.28 9.67 -9.21
CA VAL A 82 -21.44 9.22 -7.83
C VAL A 82 -20.71 10.19 -6.94
N SER A 83 -21.43 10.83 -6.04
CA SER A 83 -20.86 11.76 -5.09
C SER A 83 -21.17 11.31 -3.67
N MET A 84 -20.14 11.21 -2.85
CA MET A 84 -20.25 10.98 -1.42
C MET A 84 -19.63 12.18 -0.72
N PHE A 85 -20.41 12.82 0.13
CA PHE A 85 -19.97 13.91 0.98
C PHE A 85 -20.22 13.47 2.42
N THR A 86 -19.17 13.25 3.18
CA THR A 86 -19.25 13.02 4.62
C THR A 86 -18.62 14.21 5.31
N THR A 87 -19.37 14.85 6.19
CA THR A 87 -18.91 16.01 6.94
C THR A 87 -19.18 15.79 8.42
N THR A 88 -18.12 15.66 9.21
CA THR A 88 -18.24 15.59 10.67
C THR A 88 -17.64 16.84 11.29
N THR A 89 -18.40 17.49 12.16
CA THR A 89 -17.95 18.64 12.92
C THR A 89 -18.21 18.39 14.40
N PHE A 90 -17.16 18.29 15.21
CA PHE A 90 -17.31 18.00 16.64
C PHE A 90 -17.68 19.25 17.43
N SER A 91 -16.87 20.32 17.36
CA SER A 91 -17.14 21.55 18.09
C SER A 91 -16.67 22.82 17.38
N ARG A 92 -17.11 23.95 17.94
CA ARG A 92 -16.50 25.28 17.71
C ARG A 92 -15.82 25.83 18.97
N LEU A 93 -15.97 25.17 20.12
CA LEU A 93 -15.48 25.57 21.44
C LEU A 93 -14.65 24.42 22.08
N PRO A 94 -13.77 24.68 23.08
CA PRO A 94 -12.90 23.68 23.73
C PRO A 94 -13.69 22.58 24.47
N GLY A 95 -13.03 21.51 24.92
CA GLY A 95 -13.54 20.55 25.91
C GLY A 95 -14.44 19.45 25.35
N ILE A 96 -14.01 18.80 24.26
CA ILE A 96 -14.64 17.59 23.72
C ILE A 96 -13.53 16.62 23.41
N ASP A 97 -13.43 15.52 24.15
CA ASP A 97 -12.50 14.46 23.79
C ASP A 97 -13.17 13.51 22.80
N VAL A 98 -12.39 13.06 21.82
CA VAL A 98 -12.85 12.13 20.79
C VAL A 98 -12.01 10.87 20.87
N TYR A 99 -12.64 9.79 21.31
CA TYR A 99 -11.96 8.52 21.48
C TYR A 99 -11.85 7.77 20.17
N ASP A 100 -12.97 7.55 19.48
CA ASP A 100 -13.00 6.78 18.24
C ASP A 100 -13.85 7.48 17.17
N HIS A 101 -13.21 7.86 16.07
CA HIS A 101 -13.88 8.44 14.91
C HIS A 101 -13.49 7.75 13.61
N ASN A 102 -14.40 6.93 13.08
CA ASN A 102 -14.15 6.17 11.86
C ASN A 102 -15.06 6.63 10.71
N VAL A 103 -14.47 6.98 9.57
CA VAL A 103 -15.20 7.31 8.34
C VAL A 103 -14.81 6.34 7.25
N LEU A 104 -15.79 5.59 6.74
CA LEU A 104 -15.62 4.64 5.65
C LEU A 104 -16.51 5.03 4.46
N ALA A 105 -15.89 5.52 3.39
CA ALA A 105 -16.56 5.86 2.14
C ALA A 105 -16.13 4.88 1.02
N VAL A 106 -17.03 4.02 0.57
CA VAL A 106 -16.72 2.93 -0.36
C VAL A 106 -17.61 2.94 -1.58
N THR A 107 -17.00 2.94 -2.76
CA THR A 107 -17.71 2.55 -3.99
C THR A 107 -17.16 1.25 -4.54
N TRP A 108 -18.07 0.33 -4.87
CA TRP A 108 -17.70 -0.97 -5.36
C TRP A 108 -18.41 -1.30 -6.67
N TYR A 109 -17.62 -1.68 -7.68
CA TYR A 109 -18.10 -2.02 -9.01
C TYR A 109 -17.55 -3.37 -9.46
N ARG A 110 -18.41 -4.38 -9.58
CA ARG A 110 -18.03 -5.63 -10.25
C ARG A 110 -17.87 -5.46 -11.75
N CYS A 111 -18.68 -4.62 -12.38
CA CYS A 111 -18.64 -4.43 -13.82
C CYS A 111 -19.20 -3.07 -14.22
N LEU A 112 -18.32 -2.16 -14.61
CA LEU A 112 -18.67 -0.83 -15.10
C LEU A 112 -18.30 -0.72 -16.59
N ARG A 113 -19.31 -0.58 -17.46
CA ARG A 113 -19.12 -0.53 -18.92
C ARG A 113 -19.95 0.59 -19.55
N PRO A 114 -19.53 1.86 -19.42
CA PRO A 114 -20.21 2.96 -20.08
C PRO A 114 -19.96 2.94 -21.59
N GLN A 115 -21.02 3.11 -22.36
CA GLN A 115 -21.01 3.28 -23.81
C GLN A 115 -21.40 4.73 -24.12
N ARG A 116 -20.68 5.39 -25.04
CA ARG A 116 -21.07 6.71 -25.61
C ARG A 116 -21.57 7.73 -24.56
N SER A 117 -20.81 7.94 -23.48
CA SER A 117 -21.10 8.94 -22.44
C SER A 117 -20.12 10.12 -22.49
N ARG A 118 -20.52 11.34 -22.07
CA ARG A 118 -19.54 12.44 -22.01
C ARG A 118 -18.55 12.26 -20.85
N GLY A 119 -18.93 11.62 -19.74
CA GLY A 119 -18.00 11.42 -18.63
C GLY A 119 -18.56 10.52 -17.53
N TYR A 120 -17.66 10.00 -16.71
CA TYR A 120 -17.97 9.29 -15.49
C TYR A 120 -17.14 9.91 -14.36
N LEU A 121 -17.80 10.30 -13.28
CA LEU A 121 -17.17 10.93 -12.13
C LEU A 121 -17.55 10.18 -10.86
N VAL A 122 -16.55 9.75 -10.11
CA VAL A 122 -16.72 9.40 -8.69
C VAL A 122 -16.02 10.45 -7.88
N SER A 123 -16.75 11.11 -7.00
CA SER A 123 -16.23 12.15 -6.13
C SER A 123 -16.54 11.81 -4.68
N MET A 124 -15.51 11.57 -3.88
CA MET A 124 -15.65 11.32 -2.45
C MET A 124 -14.97 12.46 -1.71
N PHE A 125 -15.74 13.16 -0.88
CA PHE A 125 -15.29 14.23 -0.03
C PHE A 125 -15.56 13.83 1.40
N THR A 126 -14.50 13.71 2.20
CA THR A 126 -14.61 13.46 3.63
C THR A 126 -13.95 14.63 4.36
N THR A 127 -14.77 15.42 5.05
CA THR A 127 -14.30 16.57 5.82
C THR A 127 -14.57 16.32 7.29
N THR A 128 -13.51 16.27 8.10
CA THR A 128 -13.66 16.23 9.55
C THR A 128 -13.03 17.46 10.18
N THR A 129 -13.81 18.15 11.01
CA THR A 129 -13.37 19.30 11.78
C THR A 129 -13.61 19.05 13.25
N PHE A 130 -12.54 19.02 14.05
CA PHE A 130 -12.64 18.79 15.50
C PHE A 130 -13.01 20.09 16.23
N SER A 131 -12.18 21.13 16.17
CA SER A 131 -12.50 22.43 16.78
C SER A 131 -11.79 23.62 16.13
N ARG A 132 -12.11 24.81 16.64
CA ARG A 132 -11.41 26.06 16.34
C ARG A 132 -10.65 26.63 17.55
N LEU A 133 -10.82 26.05 18.74
CA LEU A 133 -10.23 26.46 20.02
C LEU A 133 -9.44 25.28 20.66
N PRO A 134 -8.58 25.51 21.68
CA PRO A 134 -7.77 24.50 22.39
C PRO A 134 -8.58 23.40 23.10
N GLY A 135 -7.92 22.43 23.73
CA GLY A 135 -8.48 21.55 24.76
C GLY A 135 -9.35 20.42 24.22
N ILE A 136 -8.84 19.68 23.24
CA ILE A 136 -9.49 18.48 22.68
C ILE A 136 -8.40 17.45 22.51
N ASP A 137 -8.59 16.28 23.10
CA ASP A 137 -7.73 15.15 22.78
C ASP A 137 -8.44 14.24 21.77
N VAL A 138 -7.69 13.84 20.75
CA VAL A 138 -8.17 12.89 19.73
C VAL A 138 -7.34 11.63 19.85
N TYR A 139 -7.97 10.55 20.29
CA TYR A 139 -7.30 9.27 20.46
C TYR A 139 -7.21 8.54 19.13
N ASP A 140 -8.33 8.18 18.51
CA ASP A 140 -8.37 7.45 17.24
C ASP A 140 -9.23 8.16 16.19
N HIS A 141 -8.61 8.55 15.08
CA HIS A 141 -9.32 9.05 13.92
C HIS A 141 -8.87 8.34 12.64
N ASN A 142 -9.79 7.55 12.08
CA ASN A 142 -9.54 6.72 10.91
C ASN A 142 -10.45 7.13 9.75
N VAL A 143 -9.86 7.44 8.59
CA VAL A 143 -10.58 7.79 7.37
C VAL A 143 -10.17 6.86 6.25
N LEU A 144 -11.10 6.05 5.77
CA LEU A 144 -10.91 5.10 4.69
C LEU A 144 -11.82 5.44 3.50
N VAL A 145 -11.21 5.88 2.39
CA VAL A 145 -11.90 6.27 1.16
C VAL A 145 -11.46 5.36 0.03
N VAL A 146 -12.36 4.47 -0.42
CA VAL A 146 -12.00 3.38 -1.33
C VAL A 146 -12.91 3.32 -2.55
N THR A 147 -12.30 3.18 -3.72
CA THR A 147 -13.00 2.75 -4.94
C THR A 147 -12.45 1.41 -5.40
N TRP A 148 -13.35 0.48 -5.73
CA TRP A 148 -12.95 -0.83 -6.20
C TRP A 148 -13.66 -1.20 -7.49
N TYR A 149 -12.86 -1.63 -8.48
CA TYR A 149 -13.32 -2.02 -9.80
C TYR A 149 -12.76 -3.40 -10.18
N ARG A 150 -13.64 -4.41 -10.25
CA ARG A 150 -13.22 -5.70 -10.85
C ARG A 150 -12.96 -5.56 -12.34
N CYS A 151 -13.76 -4.75 -13.02
CA CYS A 151 -13.75 -4.62 -14.47
C CYS A 151 -14.33 -3.26 -14.88
N LEU A 152 -13.44 -2.36 -15.32
CA LEU A 152 -13.79 -1.06 -15.88
C LEU A 152 -13.46 -1.04 -17.38
N ARG A 153 -14.50 -0.98 -18.23
CA ARG A 153 -14.37 -1.01 -19.70
C ARG A 153 -15.21 0.09 -20.37
N PRO A 154 -14.76 1.35 -20.31
CA PRO A 154 -15.38 2.45 -21.01
C PRO A 154 -15.15 2.35 -22.52
N GLN A 155 -16.20 2.61 -23.30
CA GLN A 155 -16.15 2.65 -24.76
C GLN A 155 -16.67 4.00 -25.27
N ARG A 156 -15.85 4.71 -26.06
CA ARG A 156 -16.21 6.00 -26.67
C ARG A 156 -16.69 7.06 -25.65
N SER A 157 -16.04 7.14 -24.49
CA SER A 157 -16.33 8.15 -23.46
C SER A 157 -15.34 9.32 -23.52
N ARG A 158 -15.74 10.56 -23.17
CA ARG A 158 -14.75 11.66 -23.16
C ARG A 158 -13.80 11.59 -21.95
N GLY A 159 -14.23 11.11 -20.79
CA GLY A 159 -13.32 11.01 -19.64
C GLY A 159 -13.84 10.17 -18.48
N TYR A 160 -12.91 9.70 -17.65
CA TYR A 160 -13.18 9.02 -16.38
C TYR A 160 -12.39 9.74 -15.28
N LEU A 161 -13.08 10.19 -14.23
CA LEU A 161 -12.47 10.90 -13.12
C LEU A 161 -12.86 10.20 -11.81
N VAL A 162 -11.87 9.83 -11.02
CA VAL A 162 -12.04 9.49 -9.61
C VAL A 162 -11.34 10.56 -8.81
N SER A 163 -12.09 11.24 -7.95
CA SER A 163 -11.57 12.28 -7.08
C SER A 163 -11.88 11.91 -5.64
N MET A 164 -10.84 11.81 -4.83
CA MET A 164 -10.92 11.58 -3.40
C MET A 164 -10.29 12.78 -2.71
N PHE A 165 -11.07 13.46 -1.89
CA PHE A 165 -10.63 14.57 -1.07
C PHE A 165 -10.89 14.23 0.38
N THR A 166 -9.82 14.16 1.15
CA THR A 166 -9.84 13.90 2.59
C THR A 166 -9.27 15.15 3.25
N THR A 167 -10.06 15.82 4.08
CA THR A 167 -9.62 17.03 4.76
C THR A 167 -9.91 16.89 6.25
N THR A 168 -8.86 16.82 7.06
CA THR A 168 -8.98 16.75 8.52
C THR A 168 -8.38 18.01 9.12
N THR A 169 -9.16 18.71 9.94
CA THR A 169 -8.72 19.93 10.63
C THR A 169 -8.96 19.76 12.13
N PHE A 170 -7.89 19.73 12.91
CA PHE A 170 -7.96 19.57 14.36
C PHE A 170 -8.28 20.89 15.05
N SER A 171 -7.40 21.89 14.99
CA SER A 171 -7.68 23.23 15.51
C SER A 171 -6.89 24.34 14.81
N ARG A 172 -7.16 25.58 15.23
CA ARG A 172 -6.40 26.77 14.83
C ARG A 172 -5.56 27.34 15.98
N LEU A 173 -5.76 26.85 17.20
CA LEU A 173 -5.11 27.28 18.43
C LEU A 173 -4.45 26.05 19.12
N PRO A 174 -3.43 26.24 19.97
CA PRO A 174 -2.66 25.15 20.57
C PRO A 174 -3.35 24.50 21.78
N GLY A 175 -2.86 23.35 22.26
CA GLY A 175 -3.40 22.60 23.40
C GLY A 175 -4.29 21.43 22.99
N ILE A 176 -3.85 20.62 22.04
CA ILE A 176 -4.55 19.44 21.53
C ILE A 176 -3.53 18.35 21.42
N ASP A 177 -3.84 17.17 21.94
CA ASP A 177 -3.02 15.99 21.68
C ASP A 177 -3.75 15.09 20.69
N VAL A 178 -3.02 14.67 19.64
CA VAL A 178 -3.53 13.70 18.66
C VAL A 178 -2.70 12.45 18.76
N TYR A 179 -3.31 11.38 19.24
CA TYR A 179 -2.64 10.10 19.41
C TYR A 179 -2.54 9.37 18.06
N ASP A 180 -3.65 8.91 17.49
CA ASP A 180 -3.69 8.14 16.26
C ASP A 180 -4.57 8.80 15.18
N GLN A 181 -3.93 9.19 14.08
CA GLN A 181 -4.58 9.71 12.88
C GLN A 181 -4.20 8.85 11.68
N ASN A 182 -5.16 8.10 11.12
CA ASN A 182 -4.94 7.27 9.94
C ASN A 182 -5.85 7.69 8.77
N VAL A 183 -5.25 7.97 7.61
CA VAL A 183 -5.99 8.25 6.37
C VAL A 183 -5.54 7.31 5.26
N LEU A 184 -6.46 6.51 4.72
CA LEU A 184 -6.23 5.64 3.57
C LEU A 184 -7.16 6.03 2.42
N ALA A 185 -6.59 6.54 1.33
CA ALA A 185 -7.27 6.75 0.07
C ALA A 185 -6.81 5.70 -0.95
N ALA A 186 -7.72 4.87 -1.46
CA ALA A 186 -7.31 3.78 -2.36
C ALA A 186 -8.23 3.58 -3.56
N THR A 187 -7.63 3.39 -4.74
CA THR A 187 -8.36 2.87 -5.91
C THR A 187 -7.80 1.55 -6.39
N TRP A 188 -8.66 0.56 -6.52
CA TRP A 188 -8.28 -0.80 -6.92
C TRP A 188 -8.92 -1.16 -8.25
N TYR A 189 -8.08 -1.46 -9.24
CA TYR A 189 -8.51 -1.90 -10.57
C TYR A 189 -7.94 -3.27 -10.88
N ARG A 190 -8.78 -4.31 -10.77
CA ARG A 190 -8.40 -5.64 -11.25
C ARG A 190 -8.21 -5.65 -12.78
N CYS A 191 -9.02 -4.87 -13.50
CA CYS A 191 -8.87 -4.75 -14.95
C CYS A 191 -9.47 -3.43 -15.48
N LEU A 192 -8.61 -2.56 -16.01
CA LEU A 192 -8.94 -1.29 -16.67
C LEU A 192 -8.61 -1.41 -18.16
N ARG A 193 -9.64 -1.41 -19.01
CA ARG A 193 -9.49 -1.52 -20.48
C ARG A 193 -10.27 -0.42 -21.21
N PRO A 194 -9.69 0.77 -21.34
CA PRO A 194 -10.37 1.85 -22.03
C PRO A 194 -10.25 1.72 -23.55
N GLN A 195 -11.34 1.98 -24.25
CA GLN A 195 -11.39 1.91 -25.72
C GLN A 195 -11.93 3.21 -26.30
N ARG A 196 -11.10 3.90 -27.10
CA ARG A 196 -11.46 5.15 -27.80
C ARG A 196 -11.96 6.26 -26.84
N SER A 197 -11.31 6.41 -25.68
CA SER A 197 -11.65 7.43 -24.68
C SER A 197 -10.59 8.52 -24.59
N ARG A 198 -10.95 9.78 -24.30
CA ARG A 198 -9.96 10.88 -24.31
C ARG A 198 -9.05 10.96 -23.09
N GLY A 199 -9.46 10.52 -21.89
CA GLY A 199 -8.58 10.60 -20.72
C GLY A 199 -9.10 9.90 -19.46
N TYR A 200 -8.17 9.56 -18.56
CA TYR A 200 -8.40 8.97 -17.25
C TYR A 200 -7.64 9.79 -16.21
N LEU A 201 -8.33 10.20 -15.16
CA LEU A 201 -7.73 10.94 -14.06
C LEU A 201 -8.15 10.29 -12.75
N VAL A 202 -7.15 9.93 -11.94
CA VAL A 202 -7.35 9.60 -10.53
C VAL A 202 -6.65 10.67 -9.73
N SER A 203 -7.41 11.37 -8.90
CA SER A 203 -6.89 12.43 -8.05
C SER A 203 -7.21 12.11 -6.59
N MET A 204 -6.17 11.97 -5.78
CA MET A 204 -6.26 11.80 -4.34
C MET A 204 -5.61 13.00 -3.67
N PHE A 205 -6.39 13.69 -2.86
CA PHE A 205 -5.92 14.83 -2.08
C PHE A 205 -6.20 14.54 -0.61
N THR A 206 -5.15 14.57 0.20
CA THR A 206 -5.24 14.50 1.65
C THR A 206 -4.64 15.74 2.26
N ILE A 207 -5.45 16.48 3.00
CA ILE A 207 -5.02 17.69 3.70
C ILE A 207 -5.29 17.49 5.17
N THR A 208 -4.24 17.47 5.98
CA THR A 208 -4.33 17.40 7.43
C THR A 208 -3.77 18.70 8.01
N THR A 209 -4.57 19.39 8.83
CA THR A 209 -4.14 20.62 9.52
C THR A 209 -4.32 20.42 11.02
N PHE A 210 -3.22 20.39 11.76
CA PHE A 210 -3.22 20.24 13.22
C PHE A 210 -3.46 21.60 13.90
N SER A 211 -2.52 22.55 13.78
CA SER A 211 -2.69 23.93 14.25
C SER A 211 -1.89 24.93 13.43
N ARG A 212 -2.10 26.22 13.71
CA ARG A 212 -1.28 27.32 13.19
C ARG A 212 -0.31 27.86 14.24
N LEU A 213 -0.46 27.47 15.50
CA LEU A 213 0.30 27.91 16.68
C LEU A 213 0.93 26.69 17.40
N PRO A 214 2.05 26.87 18.12
CA PRO A 214 2.82 25.80 18.76
C PRO A 214 2.20 25.35 20.11
N GLY A 215 2.49 24.12 20.54
CA GLY A 215 1.90 23.48 21.74
C GLY A 215 0.86 22.41 21.41
N ILE A 216 1.19 21.48 20.52
CA ILE A 216 0.40 20.30 20.15
C ILE A 216 1.36 19.13 20.11
N ASP A 217 0.96 18.01 20.68
CA ASP A 217 1.69 16.76 20.52
C ASP A 217 0.93 15.86 19.54
N VAL A 218 1.64 15.37 18.51
CA VAL A 218 1.10 14.42 17.53
C VAL A 218 1.89 13.14 17.65
N TYR A 219 1.26 12.01 17.97
CA TYR A 219 1.97 10.77 18.25
C TYR A 219 2.12 9.83 17.05
N ASP A 220 1.04 9.59 16.31
CA ASP A 220 0.99 8.65 15.20
C ASP A 220 0.11 9.22 14.08
N HIS A 221 0.74 9.84 13.07
CA HIS A 221 0.02 10.41 11.93
C HIS A 221 0.41 9.74 10.62
N LYS A 222 -0.49 8.89 10.11
CA LYS A 222 -0.28 8.02 8.94
C LYS A 222 -1.22 8.40 7.80
N VAL A 223 -0.66 8.65 6.61
CA VAL A 223 -1.41 8.88 5.37
C VAL A 223 -0.93 7.94 4.28
N LEU A 224 -1.84 7.16 3.72
CA LEU A 224 -1.58 6.22 2.63
C LEU A 224 -2.50 6.50 1.44
N ALA A 225 -1.93 6.85 0.30
CA ALA A 225 -2.64 6.99 -0.97
C ALA A 225 -2.16 5.91 -1.95
N VAL A 226 -3.05 5.05 -2.43
CA VAL A 226 -2.66 3.91 -3.27
C VAL A 226 -3.58 3.74 -4.47
N THR A 227 -2.97 3.68 -5.65
CA THR A 227 -3.65 3.19 -6.85
C THR A 227 -3.05 1.86 -7.25
N TRP A 228 -3.89 0.86 -7.48
CA TRP A 228 -3.44 -0.49 -7.81
C TRP A 228 -4.11 -1.01 -9.08
N TYR A 229 -3.30 -1.52 -10.01
CA TYR A 229 -3.72 -2.05 -11.30
C TYR A 229 -3.12 -3.43 -11.53
N ARG A 230 -3.97 -4.46 -11.63
CA ARG A 230 -3.53 -5.77 -12.12
C ARG A 230 -3.46 -5.86 -13.65
N CYS A 231 -4.27 -5.07 -14.35
CA CYS A 231 -4.33 -5.11 -15.81
C CYS A 231 -4.78 -3.75 -16.33
N LEU A 232 -3.84 -2.97 -16.86
CA LEU A 232 -4.06 -1.71 -17.55
C LEU A 232 -3.82 -1.91 -19.06
N ARG A 233 -4.86 -1.82 -19.90
CA ARG A 233 -4.74 -2.00 -21.37
C ARG A 233 -5.45 -0.89 -22.14
N PRO A 234 -4.80 0.25 -22.36
CA PRO A 234 -5.36 1.33 -23.15
C PRO A 234 -5.39 1.01 -24.65
N GLN A 235 -6.54 1.18 -25.30
CA GLN A 235 -6.66 1.06 -26.75
C GLN A 235 -7.20 2.36 -27.35
N ARG A 236 -6.36 3.05 -28.13
CA ARG A 236 -6.70 4.33 -28.80
C ARG A 236 -7.22 5.40 -27.82
N SER A 237 -6.62 5.52 -26.65
CA SER A 237 -6.89 6.57 -25.66
C SER A 237 -5.74 7.58 -25.60
N ARG A 238 -6.02 8.86 -25.36
CA ARG A 238 -4.99 9.93 -25.42
C ARG A 238 -4.07 10.00 -24.18
N GLY A 239 -4.51 9.54 -23.01
CA GLY A 239 -3.67 9.59 -21.80
C GLY A 239 -4.37 9.09 -20.53
N TYR A 240 -3.56 8.83 -19.51
CA TYR A 240 -3.95 8.45 -18.15
C TYR A 240 -3.05 9.20 -17.18
N LEU A 241 -3.64 9.78 -16.13
CA LEU A 241 -2.94 10.57 -15.11
C LEU A 241 -3.40 10.14 -13.72
N VAL A 242 -2.44 9.92 -12.83
CA VAL A 242 -2.67 9.81 -11.39
C VAL A 242 -2.00 10.99 -10.73
N SER A 243 -2.72 11.64 -9.84
CA SER A 243 -2.20 12.73 -9.04
C SER A 243 -2.52 12.46 -7.57
N MET A 244 -1.50 12.23 -6.76
CA MET A 244 -1.64 12.07 -5.31
C MET A 244 -0.96 13.26 -4.65
N PHE A 245 -1.70 14.00 -3.84
CA PHE A 245 -1.20 15.16 -3.12
C PHE A 245 -1.55 15.01 -1.65
N THR A 246 -0.53 15.08 -0.81
CA THR A 246 -0.66 15.01 0.65
C THR A 246 -0.05 16.26 1.25
N THR A 247 -0.83 17.01 2.02
CA THR A 247 -0.36 18.23 2.68
C THR A 247 -0.67 18.12 4.17
N THR A 248 0.37 17.98 4.98
CA THR A 248 0.26 18.02 6.43
C THR A 248 0.79 19.36 6.94
N THR A 249 0.00 20.07 7.73
CA THR A 249 0.40 21.32 8.39
C THR A 249 0.35 21.13 9.90
N PHE A 250 1.51 21.14 10.55
CA PHE A 250 1.64 21.01 12.01
C PHE A 250 1.51 22.36 12.73
N SER A 251 2.41 23.31 12.46
CA SER A 251 2.36 24.71 12.90
C SER A 251 3.18 25.61 11.97
N ARG A 252 2.96 26.92 12.06
CA ARG A 252 3.78 27.96 11.39
C ARG A 252 4.88 28.53 12.29
N LEU A 253 4.93 28.13 13.55
CA LEU A 253 5.85 28.57 14.59
C LEU A 253 6.52 27.37 15.29
N PRO A 254 7.77 27.49 15.76
CA PRO A 254 8.49 26.42 16.46
C PRO A 254 7.87 26.06 17.82
N GLY A 255 8.04 24.82 18.29
CA GLY A 255 7.54 24.31 19.57
C GLY A 255 6.40 23.28 19.45
N ILE A 256 6.57 22.26 18.60
CA ILE A 256 5.64 21.14 18.44
C ILE A 256 6.46 19.86 18.47
N ASP A 257 5.99 18.88 19.24
CA ASP A 257 6.54 17.54 19.23
C ASP A 257 5.67 16.64 18.31
N VAL A 258 6.31 16.12 17.26
CA VAL A 258 5.70 15.15 16.34
C VAL A 258 6.46 13.84 16.47
N TYR A 259 5.76 12.81 16.90
CA TYR A 259 6.19 11.44 16.90
C TYR A 259 5.56 10.73 15.68
N ASP A 260 6.28 9.77 15.10
CA ASP A 260 5.84 8.84 14.05
C ASP A 260 4.89 9.40 12.95
N HIS A 261 5.38 10.39 12.20
CA HIS A 261 4.70 10.91 11.00
C HIS A 261 5.08 10.13 9.73
N ASN A 262 4.12 9.42 9.13
CA ASN A 262 4.33 8.62 7.92
C ASN A 262 3.36 9.02 6.79
N VAL A 263 3.91 9.31 5.61
CA VAL A 263 3.13 9.61 4.41
C VAL A 263 3.65 8.78 3.25
N LEU A 264 2.77 8.00 2.62
CA LEU A 264 3.12 7.15 1.48
C LEU A 264 2.09 7.30 0.36
N ALA A 265 2.57 7.58 -0.85
CA ALA A 265 1.77 7.66 -2.07
C ALA A 265 2.34 6.72 -3.13
N VAL A 266 1.57 5.72 -3.59
CA VAL A 266 2.06 4.67 -4.49
C VAL A 266 1.09 4.41 -5.64
N ASP A 267 1.60 4.50 -6.88
CA ASP A 267 0.90 3.99 -8.07
C ASP A 267 1.51 2.65 -8.52
N LEU A 268 0.80 1.55 -8.24
CA LEU A 268 1.21 0.18 -8.56
C LEU A 268 0.56 -0.29 -9.86
N VAL A 269 1.31 -0.25 -10.96
CA VAL A 269 0.88 -0.79 -12.26
C VAL A 269 1.64 -2.06 -12.60
N LEU A 270 0.96 -3.21 -12.54
CA LEU A 270 1.47 -4.46 -13.12
C LEU A 270 1.15 -4.48 -14.63
N MET A 271 2.07 -3.98 -15.47
CA MET A 271 1.95 -4.06 -16.93
C MET A 271 2.38 -5.45 -17.42
N PHE A 272 1.42 -6.27 -17.84
CA PHE A 272 1.69 -7.32 -18.83
C PHE A 272 1.66 -6.68 -20.22
N MET A 273 2.82 -6.32 -20.77
CA MET A 273 2.98 -6.05 -22.20
C MET A 273 2.63 -7.35 -22.94
N ALA A 274 1.44 -7.38 -23.55
CA ALA A 274 1.12 -8.38 -24.55
C ALA A 274 1.43 -7.74 -25.91
N GLU A 275 2.69 -7.76 -26.31
CA GLU A 275 3.01 -7.64 -27.72
C GLU A 275 2.66 -8.96 -28.40
N THR A 276 1.87 -8.84 -29.46
CA THR A 276 1.52 -9.92 -30.37
C THR A 276 2.78 -10.36 -31.12
N ILE A 277 3.35 -11.49 -30.74
CA ILE A 277 4.30 -12.24 -31.57
C ILE A 277 3.48 -13.27 -32.38
N PRO A 278 3.70 -13.38 -33.71
CA PRO A 278 2.97 -14.32 -34.56
C PRO A 278 3.26 -15.77 -34.16
N GLU A 279 2.27 -16.64 -34.36
CA GLU A 279 2.40 -18.09 -34.22
C GLU A 279 3.62 -18.59 -35.00
N LEU A 280 4.61 -19.15 -34.29
CA LEU A 280 5.71 -19.90 -34.88
C LEU A 280 6.10 -21.03 -33.92
N GLY A 281 5.64 -22.24 -34.28
CA GLY A 281 6.31 -23.50 -33.99
C GLY A 281 6.46 -23.90 -32.54
N ILE A 282 5.76 -24.97 -32.15
CA ILE A 282 6.08 -25.78 -30.98
C ILE A 282 7.58 -26.10 -30.99
N LYS A 283 8.37 -25.50 -30.09
CA LYS A 283 9.74 -25.93 -29.78
C LYS A 283 9.78 -26.51 -28.37
N LYS A 284 10.22 -27.78 -28.32
CA LYS A 284 10.40 -28.60 -27.13
C LYS A 284 11.32 -27.94 -26.11
N ARG A 285 11.10 -28.32 -24.85
CA ARG A 285 11.88 -28.02 -23.63
C ARG A 285 13.37 -27.81 -23.92
N ARG A 286 13.93 -26.71 -23.41
CA ARG A 286 15.37 -26.44 -23.42
C ARG A 286 15.99 -26.69 -22.04
N ALA A 287 17.12 -27.38 -22.02
CA ALA A 287 17.94 -27.60 -20.84
C ALA A 287 18.88 -26.39 -20.62
N PHE A 288 19.39 -26.23 -19.40
CA PHE A 288 20.36 -25.17 -19.02
C PHE A 288 21.54 -25.05 -20.00
N LEU A 289 22.00 -26.19 -20.55
CA LEU A 289 23.05 -26.25 -21.55
C LEU A 289 22.70 -25.53 -22.85
N ASP A 290 21.44 -25.59 -23.31
CA ASP A 290 21.00 -24.93 -24.55
C ASP A 290 20.98 -23.41 -24.41
N MET A 291 20.75 -22.89 -23.20
CA MET A 291 20.78 -21.46 -22.91
C MET A 291 22.23 -20.93 -22.90
N LEU A 292 23.16 -21.69 -22.31
CA LEU A 292 24.59 -21.37 -22.35
C LEU A 292 25.14 -21.45 -23.78
N LEU A 293 24.69 -22.42 -24.58
CA LEU A 293 25.07 -22.56 -25.99
C LEU A 293 24.52 -21.42 -26.86
N GLU A 294 23.32 -20.90 -26.58
CA GLU A 294 22.76 -19.74 -27.28
C GLU A 294 23.50 -18.44 -26.94
N ALA A 295 23.82 -18.19 -25.66
CA ALA A 295 24.63 -17.04 -25.26
C ALA A 295 26.03 -17.07 -25.91
N ALA A 296 26.64 -18.27 -26.00
CA ALA A 296 27.91 -18.47 -26.69
C ALA A 296 27.81 -18.26 -28.22
N GLN A 297 26.65 -18.53 -28.83
CA GLN A 297 26.41 -18.35 -30.27
C GLN A 297 26.10 -16.89 -30.64
N ASP A 298 25.39 -16.16 -29.78
CA ASP A 298 25.01 -14.76 -30.01
C ASP A 298 26.14 -13.76 -29.67
N GLY A 299 27.29 -14.25 -29.17
CA GLY A 299 28.48 -13.45 -28.89
C GLY A 299 28.43 -12.66 -27.58
N GLU A 300 27.38 -12.83 -26.77
CA GLU A 300 27.33 -12.33 -25.40
C GLU A 300 28.08 -13.29 -24.48
N LEU A 301 29.34 -12.96 -24.18
CA LEU A 301 30.13 -13.68 -23.17
C LEU A 301 29.51 -13.41 -21.78
N MET A 302 28.72 -14.36 -21.27
CA MET A 302 28.34 -14.36 -19.85
C MET A 302 29.60 -14.49 -19.00
N SER A 303 29.77 -13.64 -17.99
CA SER A 303 30.90 -13.74 -17.07
C SER A 303 30.78 -15.00 -16.20
N ASP A 304 31.89 -15.49 -15.65
CA ASP A 304 31.88 -16.62 -14.71
C ASP A 304 30.99 -16.36 -13.48
N SER A 305 30.82 -15.08 -13.09
CA SER A 305 29.85 -14.63 -12.09
C SER A 305 28.40 -14.83 -12.55
N ASP A 306 28.06 -14.41 -13.76
CA ASP A 306 26.69 -14.57 -14.30
C ASP A 306 26.31 -16.06 -14.41
N ILE A 307 27.25 -16.90 -14.87
CA ILE A 307 27.05 -18.35 -14.94
C ILE A 307 26.81 -18.94 -13.54
N ARG A 308 27.59 -18.51 -12.54
CA ARG A 308 27.43 -18.97 -11.17
C ARG A 308 26.11 -18.51 -10.55
N GLU A 309 25.67 -17.28 -10.82
CA GLU A 309 24.37 -16.76 -10.37
C GLU A 309 23.21 -17.52 -11.01
N GLU A 310 23.29 -17.86 -12.30
CA GLU A 310 22.27 -18.65 -13.00
C GLU A 310 22.20 -20.10 -12.47
N VAL A 311 23.36 -20.74 -12.25
CA VAL A 311 23.41 -22.09 -11.65
C VAL A 311 22.83 -22.06 -10.23
N ASN A 312 23.20 -21.07 -9.42
CA ASN A 312 22.68 -20.91 -8.06
C ASN A 312 21.16 -20.70 -8.08
N THR A 313 20.67 -19.79 -8.93
CA THR A 313 19.24 -19.53 -9.10
C THR A 313 18.50 -20.81 -9.44
N PHE A 314 19.02 -21.62 -10.38
CA PHE A 314 18.42 -22.90 -10.74
C PHE A 314 18.41 -23.91 -9.58
N MET A 315 19.51 -24.03 -8.84
CA MET A 315 19.61 -24.97 -7.70
C MET A 315 18.68 -24.60 -6.54
N PHE A 316 18.60 -23.31 -6.19
CA PHE A 316 17.74 -22.85 -5.10
C PHE A 316 16.26 -22.83 -5.50
N GLU A 317 15.95 -22.42 -6.74
CA GLU A 317 14.58 -22.51 -7.28
C GLU A 317 14.10 -23.96 -7.25
N ASP A 318 14.90 -24.94 -7.70
CA ASP A 318 14.51 -26.35 -7.71
C ASP A 318 14.21 -26.90 -6.31
N LYS A 319 15.02 -26.54 -5.29
CA LYS A 319 14.74 -26.92 -3.90
C LYS A 319 13.45 -26.30 -3.36
N VAL A 320 13.22 -25.00 -3.60
CA VAL A 320 11.97 -24.33 -3.19
C VAL A 320 10.77 -24.93 -3.90
N VAL A 321 10.90 -25.22 -5.20
CA VAL A 321 9.84 -25.83 -6.00
C VAL A 321 9.51 -27.22 -5.47
N LYS A 322 10.51 -28.05 -5.17
CA LYS A 322 10.29 -29.38 -4.56
C LYS A 322 9.56 -29.29 -3.22
N GLU A 323 9.93 -28.32 -2.38
CA GLU A 323 9.18 -28.02 -1.15
C GLU A 323 7.72 -27.67 -1.46
N LEU A 324 7.49 -26.75 -2.40
CA LEU A 324 6.14 -26.31 -2.78
C LEU A 324 5.31 -27.45 -3.39
N ASP A 325 5.91 -28.28 -4.23
CA ASP A 325 5.26 -29.45 -4.82
C ASP A 325 4.89 -30.48 -3.74
N SER A 326 5.70 -30.62 -2.69
CA SER A 326 5.37 -31.49 -1.54
C SER A 326 4.18 -30.97 -0.72
N ILE A 327 4.03 -29.63 -0.61
CA ILE A 327 2.95 -28.99 0.17
C ILE A 327 1.63 -28.96 -0.60
N PHE A 328 1.69 -28.69 -1.91
CA PHE A 328 0.49 -28.46 -2.73
C PHE A 328 0.12 -29.63 -3.64
N GLY A 329 1.05 -30.54 -3.95
CA GLY A 329 0.88 -31.57 -4.97
C GLY A 329 0.39 -30.96 -6.28
N ASP A 330 -0.59 -31.60 -6.89
CA ASP A 330 -1.22 -31.12 -8.14
C ASP A 330 -2.23 -29.97 -7.93
N SER A 331 -2.43 -29.51 -6.70
CA SER A 331 -3.46 -28.52 -6.38
C SER A 331 -3.08 -27.10 -6.82
N ASP A 332 -3.99 -26.42 -7.50
CA ASP A 332 -3.86 -24.99 -7.86
C ASP A 332 -4.44 -24.03 -6.81
N ARG A 333 -4.84 -24.55 -5.65
CA ARG A 333 -5.43 -23.73 -4.57
C ARG A 333 -4.44 -22.67 -4.06
N ASP A 334 -5.00 -21.56 -3.57
CA ASP A 334 -4.22 -20.52 -2.90
C ASP A 334 -3.70 -21.05 -1.55
N ALA A 335 -2.55 -20.50 -1.11
CA ALA A 335 -1.93 -20.86 0.15
C ALA A 335 -2.78 -20.36 1.32
N ASN A 336 -3.06 -21.25 2.27
CA ASN A 336 -3.62 -20.91 3.57
C ASN A 336 -2.49 -20.72 4.60
N TYR A 337 -2.85 -20.31 5.81
CA TYR A 337 -1.87 -20.04 6.86
C TYR A 337 -0.99 -21.26 7.21
N ARG A 338 -1.55 -22.47 7.24
CA ARG A 338 -0.80 -23.70 7.57
C ARG A 338 0.24 -24.03 6.49
N ASP A 339 -0.11 -23.86 5.21
CA ASP A 339 0.84 -24.10 4.13
C ASP A 339 2.05 -23.18 4.25
N ILE A 340 1.81 -21.90 4.58
CA ILE A 340 2.87 -20.89 4.72
C ILE A 340 3.81 -21.22 5.90
N GLN A 341 3.31 -21.89 6.94
CA GLN A 341 4.13 -22.37 8.05
C GLN A 341 5.03 -23.55 7.64
N GLU A 342 4.59 -24.40 6.71
CA GLU A 342 5.41 -25.52 6.20
C GLU A 342 6.43 -25.13 5.13
N MET A 343 6.36 -23.91 4.58
CA MET A 343 7.37 -23.34 3.67
C MET A 343 8.66 -22.98 4.44
N LYS A 344 9.43 -23.99 4.86
CA LYS A 344 10.61 -23.87 5.73
C LYS A 344 11.86 -23.50 4.93
N TYR A 345 12.08 -24.14 3.79
CA TYR A 345 13.18 -23.82 2.88
C TYR A 345 13.00 -22.43 2.27
N LEU A 346 11.78 -22.09 1.83
CA LEU A 346 11.47 -20.74 1.37
C LEU A 346 11.66 -19.68 2.48
N ASP A 347 11.41 -20.02 3.75
CA ASP A 347 11.73 -19.14 4.89
C ASP A 347 13.22 -18.83 4.96
N MET A 348 14.05 -19.87 4.85
CA MET A 348 15.51 -19.76 4.87
C MET A 348 16.03 -18.93 3.69
N VAL A 349 15.50 -19.16 2.49
CA VAL A 349 15.81 -18.37 1.29
C VAL A 349 15.48 -16.90 1.50
N ILE A 350 14.27 -16.58 2.00
CA ILE A 350 13.88 -15.19 2.26
C ILE A 350 14.79 -14.55 3.31
N LYS A 351 15.16 -15.28 4.37
CA LYS A 351 16.07 -14.77 5.40
C LYS A 351 17.47 -14.48 4.83
N GLU A 352 17.99 -15.34 3.98
CA GLU A 352 19.29 -15.11 3.33
C GLU A 352 19.25 -13.92 2.36
N ILE A 353 18.14 -13.74 1.63
CA ILE A 353 17.91 -12.53 0.83
C ILE A 353 17.94 -11.28 1.72
N LEU A 354 17.24 -11.30 2.86
CA LEU A 354 17.21 -10.17 3.78
C LEU A 354 18.54 -9.92 4.50
N ARG A 355 19.39 -10.95 4.64
CA ARG A 355 20.77 -10.80 5.14
C ARG A 355 21.61 -9.99 4.16
N LEU A 356 21.65 -10.42 2.90
CA LEU A 356 22.45 -9.79 1.85
C LEU A 356 21.86 -8.46 1.37
N PHE A 357 20.54 -8.37 1.27
CA PHE A 357 19.83 -7.22 0.70
C PHE A 357 18.72 -6.75 1.65
N PRO A 358 19.05 -6.25 2.85
CA PRO A 358 18.07 -5.68 3.75
C PRO A 358 17.42 -4.44 3.13
N SER A 359 16.09 -4.39 3.09
CA SER A 359 15.36 -3.25 2.51
C SER A 359 15.74 -1.92 3.15
N VAL A 360 16.04 -1.91 4.46
CA VAL A 360 16.58 -0.77 5.20
C VAL A 360 18.03 -1.10 5.59
N PRO A 361 19.04 -0.55 4.89
CA PRO A 361 20.43 -0.96 5.06
C PRO A 361 21.10 -0.40 6.33
N ALA A 362 20.58 0.70 6.88
CA ALA A 362 21.04 1.28 8.13
C ALA A 362 19.90 2.01 8.85
N PHE A 363 19.97 2.06 10.19
CA PHE A 363 19.04 2.83 11.01
C PHE A 363 19.79 3.60 12.10
N VAL A 364 19.30 4.80 12.40
CA VAL A 364 19.99 5.77 13.27
C VAL A 364 19.25 5.92 14.60
N ARG A 365 20.00 6.16 15.67
CA ARG A 365 19.51 6.54 17.00
C ARG A 365 20.23 7.80 17.46
N ASN A 366 19.49 8.75 18.03
CA ASN A 366 20.07 9.91 18.68
C ASN A 366 20.10 9.67 20.20
N LEU A 367 21.26 9.79 20.81
CA LEU A 367 21.42 9.58 22.26
C LEU A 367 20.85 10.77 23.03
N ARG A 368 19.97 10.51 23.99
CA ARG A 368 19.34 11.54 24.84
C ARG A 368 20.10 11.82 26.13
N GLU A 369 21.04 10.94 26.45
CA GLU A 369 21.92 10.96 27.61
C GLU A 369 23.24 10.28 27.25
N ASP A 370 24.24 10.45 28.10
CA ASP A 370 25.50 9.75 27.95
C ASP A 370 25.26 8.25 28.19
N VAL A 371 25.82 7.39 27.33
CA VAL A 371 25.65 5.94 27.40
C VAL A 371 27.01 5.28 27.55
N GLU A 372 27.21 4.56 28.65
CA GLU A 372 28.38 3.69 28.82
C GLU A 372 28.22 2.43 27.97
N LEU A 373 29.16 2.22 27.04
CA LEU A 373 29.25 1.05 26.19
C LEU A 373 30.66 0.45 26.32
N ASP A 374 30.74 -0.61 27.13
CA ASP A 374 31.99 -1.26 27.53
C ASP A 374 32.99 -0.25 28.14
N GLU A 375 34.07 0.04 27.43
CA GLU A 375 35.13 0.98 27.84
C GLU A 375 34.93 2.41 27.31
N TYR A 376 33.85 2.65 26.55
CA TYR A 376 33.56 3.93 25.92
C TYR A 376 32.33 4.59 26.51
N THR A 377 32.42 5.89 26.77
CA THR A 377 31.25 6.74 27.07
C THR A 377 30.79 7.43 25.79
N LEU A 378 29.63 7.04 25.27
CA LEU A 378 29.01 7.67 24.12
C LEU A 378 28.28 8.95 24.56
N PRO A 379 28.63 10.14 24.04
CA PRO A 379 28.08 11.38 24.55
C PRO A 379 26.63 11.61 24.09
N LYS A 380 25.85 12.23 24.96
CA LYS A 380 24.53 12.78 24.68
C LYS A 380 24.57 13.64 23.41
N GLY A 381 23.54 13.46 22.58
CA GLY A 381 23.39 14.15 21.31
C GLY A 381 24.10 13.46 20.14
N ALA A 382 24.94 12.44 20.38
CA ALA A 382 25.55 11.66 19.31
C ALA A 382 24.49 10.87 18.51
N ASN A 383 24.72 10.75 17.20
CA ASN A 383 23.95 9.89 16.32
C ASN A 383 24.67 8.55 16.14
N ILE A 384 24.07 7.48 16.65
CA ILE A 384 24.57 6.11 16.49
C ILE A 384 23.88 5.49 15.28
N THR A 385 24.67 5.12 14.27
CA THR A 385 24.18 4.45 13.06
C THR A 385 24.47 2.97 13.16
N ILE A 386 23.43 2.15 13.05
CA ILE A 386 23.53 0.71 13.03
C ILE A 386 23.38 0.27 11.57
N GLY A 387 24.49 -0.13 10.96
CA GLY A 387 24.54 -0.56 9.57
C GLY A 387 24.19 -2.03 9.42
N ALA A 388 22.91 -2.37 9.30
CA ALA A 388 22.45 -3.74 9.09
C ALA A 388 23.10 -4.40 7.86
N PHE A 389 23.28 -3.65 6.77
CA PHE A 389 23.92 -4.15 5.54
C PHE A 389 25.37 -4.61 5.76
N ALA A 390 26.13 -3.88 6.58
CA ALA A 390 27.52 -4.20 6.92
C ALA A 390 27.59 -5.30 7.99
N LEU A 391 26.78 -5.19 9.05
CA LEU A 391 26.69 -6.17 10.13
C LEU A 391 26.37 -7.57 9.61
N HIS A 392 25.46 -7.68 8.64
CA HIS A 392 25.08 -8.95 8.03
C HIS A 392 26.15 -9.56 7.12
N ARG A 393 27.24 -8.84 6.85
CA ARG A 393 28.40 -9.25 6.06
C ARG A 393 29.67 -9.41 6.89
N ASP A 394 29.56 -9.29 8.20
CA ASP A 394 30.69 -9.48 9.09
C ASP A 394 31.13 -10.96 9.04
N PRO A 395 32.36 -11.26 8.59
CA PRO A 395 32.85 -12.63 8.44
C PRO A 395 33.00 -13.37 9.78
N ASP A 396 33.11 -12.64 10.91
CA ASP A 396 33.20 -13.25 12.24
C ASP A 396 31.86 -13.91 12.65
N TYR A 397 30.74 -13.41 12.11
CA TYR A 397 29.41 -13.93 12.37
C TYR A 397 28.80 -14.69 11.18
N PHE A 398 29.22 -14.35 9.95
CA PHE A 398 28.75 -14.96 8.71
C PHE A 398 29.94 -15.38 7.83
N PRO A 399 30.50 -16.59 8.02
CA PRO A 399 31.61 -17.10 7.21
C PRO A 399 31.24 -17.11 5.72
N ASP A 400 32.15 -16.69 4.83
CA ASP A 400 31.86 -16.44 3.41
C ASP A 400 30.65 -15.49 3.20
N PRO A 401 30.70 -14.25 3.71
CA PRO A 401 29.52 -13.41 3.86
C PRO A 401 28.82 -13.02 2.56
N GLU A 402 29.54 -12.98 1.43
CA GLU A 402 28.95 -12.68 0.11
C GLU A 402 28.30 -13.92 -0.55
N LYS A 403 28.57 -15.12 -0.03
CA LYS A 403 27.96 -16.34 -0.56
C LYS A 403 26.51 -16.43 -0.10
N PHE A 404 25.61 -16.53 -1.07
CA PHE A 404 24.21 -16.86 -0.83
C PHE A 404 24.07 -18.31 -0.35
N ASP A 405 23.73 -18.49 0.93
CA ASP A 405 23.55 -19.80 1.55
C ASP A 405 22.33 -19.82 2.49
N PRO A 406 21.16 -20.29 2.02
CA PRO A 406 19.96 -20.42 2.85
C PRO A 406 20.16 -21.27 4.10
N GLU A 407 21.04 -22.29 4.04
CA GLU A 407 21.21 -23.24 5.15
C GLU A 407 21.79 -22.57 6.40
N ARG A 408 22.33 -21.34 6.31
CA ARG A 408 22.65 -20.52 7.49
C ARG A 408 21.47 -20.36 8.44
N PHE A 409 20.25 -20.36 7.90
CA PHE A 409 19.02 -20.19 8.67
C PHE A 409 18.33 -21.50 9.02
N SER A 410 18.99 -22.64 8.85
CA SER A 410 18.49 -23.92 9.33
C SER A 410 18.35 -23.90 10.86
N PRO A 411 17.46 -24.75 11.43
CA PRO A 411 17.34 -24.90 12.87
C PRO A 411 18.68 -25.21 13.54
N GLU A 412 19.54 -26.00 12.91
CA GLU A 412 20.85 -26.39 13.41
C GLU A 412 21.83 -25.22 13.38
N ASN A 413 21.93 -24.49 12.26
CA ASN A 413 22.88 -23.40 12.08
C ASN A 413 22.45 -22.08 12.74
N SER A 414 21.18 -21.98 13.15
CA SER A 414 20.65 -20.82 13.89
C SER A 414 20.73 -21.00 15.41
N GLN A 415 21.05 -22.19 15.90
CA GLN A 415 21.22 -22.42 17.34
C GLN A 415 22.39 -21.59 17.88
N GLY A 416 22.16 -20.93 19.02
CA GLY A 416 23.18 -20.11 19.67
C GLY A 416 23.48 -18.77 18.98
N ARG A 417 22.84 -18.44 17.85
CA ARG A 417 23.00 -17.12 17.21
C ARG A 417 22.49 -16.03 18.14
N HIS A 418 23.30 -15.00 18.37
CA HIS A 418 22.90 -13.87 19.18
C HIS A 418 21.77 -13.09 18.48
N PRO A 419 20.69 -12.68 19.17
CA PRO A 419 19.54 -12.02 18.54
C PRO A 419 19.87 -10.75 17.75
N TYR A 420 20.99 -10.08 18.09
CA TYR A 420 21.44 -8.85 17.43
C TYR A 420 22.44 -9.08 16.27
N GLN A 421 22.81 -10.33 15.97
CA GLN A 421 23.66 -10.66 14.80
C GLN A 421 22.87 -10.64 13.48
N TYR A 422 21.55 -10.80 13.54
CA TYR A 422 20.68 -10.79 12.38
C TYR A 422 19.44 -9.93 12.64
N VAL A 423 19.45 -8.71 12.10
CA VAL A 423 18.47 -7.65 12.39
C VAL A 423 17.86 -7.04 11.11
N PRO A 424 17.37 -7.85 10.15
CA PRO A 424 16.75 -7.33 8.91
C PRO A 424 15.47 -6.52 9.17
N PHE A 425 14.89 -6.70 10.34
CA PHE A 425 13.69 -6.04 10.82
C PHE A 425 13.96 -5.22 12.08
N SER A 426 15.21 -4.77 12.29
CA SER A 426 15.68 -4.16 13.55
C SER A 426 15.53 -5.15 14.73
N ALA A 427 15.82 -4.70 15.95
CA ALA A 427 15.72 -5.48 17.18
C ALA A 427 15.29 -4.60 18.37
N GLY A 428 14.96 -5.24 19.50
CA GLY A 428 14.53 -4.57 20.72
C GLY A 428 13.13 -3.94 20.63
N SER A 429 12.89 -2.91 21.44
CA SER A 429 11.58 -2.23 21.56
C SER A 429 11.13 -1.48 20.30
N ARG A 430 12.06 -1.24 19.36
CA ARG A 430 11.81 -0.59 18.06
C ARG A 430 12.12 -1.54 16.90
N ASN A 431 11.84 -2.83 17.07
CA ASN A 431 11.81 -3.78 15.97
C ASN A 431 10.57 -3.56 15.09
N CYS A 432 10.58 -4.09 13.87
CA CYS A 432 9.48 -3.93 12.94
C CYS A 432 8.24 -4.69 13.43
N ILE A 433 7.20 -3.95 13.82
CA ILE A 433 5.90 -4.51 14.19
C ILE A 433 5.27 -5.34 13.04
N GLY A 434 5.59 -4.98 11.79
CA GLY A 434 5.11 -5.64 10.58
C GLY A 434 5.87 -6.90 10.16
N GLN A 435 6.93 -7.31 10.87
CA GLN A 435 7.79 -8.43 10.44
C GLN A 435 6.99 -9.72 10.16
N ARG A 436 6.02 -10.07 11.02
CA ARG A 436 5.19 -11.27 10.83
C ARG A 436 4.35 -11.17 9.56
N PHE A 437 3.75 -10.01 9.31
CA PHE A 437 2.95 -9.77 8.12
C PHE A 437 3.82 -9.82 6.85
N ALA A 438 4.99 -9.17 6.87
CA ALA A 438 5.92 -9.16 5.75
C ALA A 438 6.38 -10.58 5.36
N MET A 439 6.72 -11.42 6.34
CA MET A 439 7.09 -12.82 6.06
C MET A 439 5.94 -13.62 5.45
N LEU A 440 4.71 -13.43 5.92
CA LEU A 440 3.53 -14.07 5.33
C LEU A 440 3.29 -13.61 3.89
N GLU A 441 3.39 -12.31 3.64
CA GLU A 441 3.21 -11.71 2.32
C GLU A 441 4.26 -12.21 1.31
N MET A 442 5.54 -12.20 1.70
CA MET A 442 6.63 -12.65 0.84
C MET A 442 6.48 -14.14 0.50
N LYS A 443 6.23 -14.99 1.51
CA LYS A 443 6.05 -16.43 1.28
C LYS A 443 4.86 -16.74 0.39
N SER A 444 3.71 -16.13 0.67
CA SER A 444 2.49 -16.32 -0.12
C SER A 444 2.69 -15.89 -1.58
N THR A 445 3.34 -14.73 -1.79
CA THR A 445 3.59 -14.18 -3.12
C THR A 445 4.59 -15.02 -3.90
N VAL A 446 5.76 -15.31 -3.32
CA VAL A 446 6.81 -16.11 -3.97
C VAL A 446 6.31 -17.53 -4.26
N SER A 447 5.62 -18.17 -3.32
CA SER A 447 5.00 -19.48 -3.52
C SER A 447 4.07 -19.50 -4.74
N LYS A 448 3.19 -18.49 -4.86
CA LYS A 448 2.25 -18.43 -5.99
C LYS A 448 2.97 -18.23 -7.31
N VAL A 449 3.98 -17.38 -7.35
CA VAL A 449 4.78 -17.12 -8.55
C VAL A 449 5.50 -18.39 -8.98
N LEU A 450 6.25 -19.04 -8.10
CA LEU A 450 7.03 -20.23 -8.42
C LEU A 450 6.20 -21.46 -8.78
N ARG A 451 4.99 -21.61 -8.22
CA ARG A 451 4.05 -22.67 -8.63
C ARG A 451 3.42 -22.42 -10.00
N THR A 452 3.33 -21.16 -10.43
CA THR A 452 2.66 -20.80 -11.69
C THR A 452 3.66 -20.66 -12.84
N PHE A 453 4.84 -20.13 -12.55
CA PHE A 453 5.83 -19.73 -13.55
C PHE A 453 7.20 -20.35 -13.23
N LYS A 454 7.95 -20.65 -14.28
CA LYS A 454 9.40 -20.79 -14.26
C LYS A 454 10.00 -19.41 -14.52
N LEU A 455 10.94 -19.02 -13.68
CA LEU A 455 11.67 -17.76 -13.82
C LEU A 455 12.88 -18.01 -14.72
N LEU A 456 13.08 -17.16 -15.72
CA LEU A 456 14.23 -17.18 -16.62
C LEU A 456 14.83 -15.77 -16.70
N PRO A 457 16.12 -15.63 -17.01
CA PRO A 457 16.73 -14.33 -17.23
C PRO A 457 16.05 -13.54 -18.37
N GLY A 458 15.92 -12.23 -18.15
CA GLY A 458 15.50 -11.29 -19.18
C GLY A 458 16.59 -11.04 -20.23
N SER A 459 16.32 -10.16 -21.19
CA SER A 459 17.25 -9.82 -22.29
C SER A 459 18.37 -8.84 -21.90
N SER A 460 18.52 -8.54 -20.61
CA SER A 460 19.55 -7.61 -20.11
C SER A 460 20.22 -8.24 -18.91
N THR A 461 21.52 -8.50 -19.01
CA THR A 461 22.42 -8.97 -17.94
C THR A 461 22.78 -7.82 -17.00
N ASN A 462 21.77 -7.15 -16.43
CA ASN A 462 22.04 -6.19 -15.36
C ASN A 462 22.47 -7.02 -14.14
N THR A 463 23.76 -6.95 -13.80
CA THR A 463 24.30 -7.62 -12.62
C THR A 463 23.68 -7.06 -11.34
N ILE A 464 23.65 -7.87 -10.29
CA ILE A 464 23.16 -7.47 -8.94
C ILE A 464 24.01 -6.34 -8.35
N GLU A 465 25.17 -6.03 -8.93
CA GLU A 465 26.20 -5.13 -8.40
C GLU A 465 25.82 -3.63 -8.37
N GLU A 466 24.78 -3.21 -9.09
CA GLU A 466 24.37 -1.80 -9.15
C GLU A 466 23.27 -1.45 -8.14
N ILE A 467 23.59 -1.61 -6.85
CA ILE A 467 22.69 -1.32 -5.74
C ILE A 467 22.89 0.12 -5.26
N THR A 468 21.79 0.85 -5.08
CA THR A 468 21.80 2.16 -4.43
C THR A 468 21.02 2.14 -3.12
N ALA A 469 21.58 2.82 -2.12
CA ALA A 469 20.95 3.09 -0.85
C ALA A 469 20.45 4.54 -0.84
N GLU A 470 19.18 4.73 -1.21
CA GLU A 470 18.47 6.00 -0.96
C GLU A 470 17.83 5.93 0.44
N LEU A 471 16.49 5.87 0.53
CA LEU A 471 15.80 5.54 1.78
C LEU A 471 15.67 4.01 1.98
N VAL A 472 15.55 3.28 0.88
CA VAL A 472 15.52 1.82 0.83
C VAL A 472 16.53 1.32 -0.19
N LEU A 473 17.00 0.10 0.02
CA LEU A 473 17.92 -0.56 -0.89
C LEU A 473 17.19 -0.94 -2.20
N LYS A 474 17.71 -0.52 -3.35
CA LYS A 474 17.15 -0.86 -4.66
C LYS A 474 18.24 -1.09 -5.71
N ASN A 475 17.94 -1.93 -6.70
CA ASN A 475 18.76 -2.05 -7.90
C ASN A 475 18.47 -0.85 -8.83
N LEU A 476 19.53 -0.14 -9.24
CA LEU A 476 19.44 1.09 -10.04
C LEU A 476 18.81 0.89 -11.42
N LYS A 477 19.13 -0.20 -12.10
CA LYS A 477 18.68 -0.48 -13.47
C LYS A 477 17.47 -1.40 -13.55
N GLY A 478 17.02 -1.91 -12.40
CA GLY A 478 15.99 -2.92 -12.33
C GLY A 478 16.46 -4.28 -12.86
N MET A 479 15.72 -5.33 -12.52
CA MET A 479 16.01 -6.69 -12.95
C MET A 479 14.99 -7.12 -14.01
N SER A 480 15.48 -7.50 -15.19
CA SER A 480 14.65 -8.03 -16.26
C SER A 480 14.48 -9.53 -16.08
N LEU A 481 13.24 -9.99 -15.97
CA LEU A 481 12.89 -11.40 -15.77
C LEU A 481 11.87 -11.83 -16.81
N ARG A 482 12.05 -13.06 -17.30
CA ARG A 482 11.12 -13.73 -18.22
C ARG A 482 10.36 -14.79 -17.46
N LEU A 483 9.03 -14.77 -17.57
CA LEU A 483 8.14 -15.72 -16.91
C LEU A 483 7.58 -16.69 -17.95
N VAL A 484 7.78 -17.99 -17.73
CA VAL A 484 7.21 -19.05 -18.57
C VAL A 484 6.24 -19.87 -17.73
N TYR A 485 5.03 -20.16 -18.22
CA TYR A 485 4.09 -20.99 -17.47
C TYR A 485 4.67 -22.40 -17.25
N ARG A 486 4.49 -22.96 -16.04
CA ARG A 486 4.92 -24.33 -15.74
C ARG A 486 3.97 -25.39 -16.30
N LYS A 487 2.69 -25.03 -16.46
CA LYS A 487 1.64 -25.88 -17.03
C LYS A 487 1.39 -25.47 -18.47
N ASP A 488 2.29 -25.87 -19.37
CA ASP A 488 2.07 -25.98 -20.81
C ASP A 488 2.60 -27.34 -21.31
#